data_AF-A0A518G1U3-F1
#
_entry.id   AF-A0A518G1U3-F1
#
_cell.length_a   1.000
_cell.length_b   1.000
_cell.length_c   1.000
_cell.angle_alpha   90.00
_cell.angle_beta   90.00
_cell.angle_gamma   90.00
#
_symmetry.space_group_name_H-M   'P 1'
#
loop_
_entity.id
_entity.type
_entity.pdbx_description
1 polymer ?
#
loop_
_entity_poly.entity_id
_entity_poly.type
_entity_poly.pdbx_seq_one_letter_code
_entity_poly.pdbx_strand_id
1 'polypeptide(L)'
;MALILRRADTLQFEADAMKILFLHGWHSVVGGVKPTYLKNQGHTVINPPLHDDDFAEALATAQAEYDLYQPDVIVGSSRGGAVALNIDSGGTPLVLLCPAWKNWGTAKQLQPNSVILHSRHDEVIPFADSEELLALNGLSPDMLLEIGSDHRLADEEPLSVMLWACNLLTSGAPLPWLDNKPSTAARLSQATSQEEGSYTCDACGEEIVIPLDLSEGASQIYVEDCPVCCRANKIHVHLDDDGDAQVWAEPEQDYD
;
A
#
# COMPACT_ATOMS: atom_id res chain seq x y z
N MET A 1 -1.47 1.72 15.25
CA MET A 1 -0.55 0.74 15.86
C MET A 1 -1.24 -0.52 16.39
N ALA A 2 -2.18 -0.47 17.35
CA ALA A 2 -2.79 -1.70 17.91
C ALA A 2 -3.58 -2.58 16.91
N LEU A 3 -4.03 -2.03 15.77
CA LEU A 3 -4.76 -2.78 14.74
C LEU A 3 -3.85 -3.54 13.76
N ILE A 4 -2.62 -3.06 13.52
CA ILE A 4 -1.67 -3.68 12.59
C ILE A 4 -1.03 -4.90 13.25
N LEU A 5 -0.61 -4.79 14.52
CA LEU A 5 -0.09 -5.93 15.29
C LEU A 5 -1.15 -7.03 15.48
N ARG A 6 -2.40 -6.66 15.82
CA ARG A 6 -3.51 -7.64 15.92
C ARG A 6 -3.84 -8.33 14.59
N ARG A 7 -3.55 -7.70 13.44
CA ARG A 7 -3.78 -8.25 12.09
C ARG A 7 -2.58 -9.04 11.56
N ALA A 8 -1.35 -8.68 11.95
CA ALA A 8 -0.15 -9.48 11.70
C ALA A 8 -0.24 -10.84 12.43
N ASP A 9 -0.80 -10.87 13.63
CA ASP A 9 -1.05 -12.11 14.39
C ASP A 9 -2.10 -13.04 13.75
N THR A 10 -2.96 -12.55 12.85
CA THR A 10 -4.04 -13.34 12.24
C THR A 10 -3.69 -13.96 10.89
N LEU A 11 -2.60 -13.53 10.25
CA LEU A 11 -2.10 -14.08 9.00
C LEU A 11 -0.83 -14.90 9.28
N GLN A 12 -1.03 -16.15 9.71
CA GLN A 12 0.05 -17.13 9.70
C GLN A 12 0.36 -17.50 8.25
N PHE A 13 1.34 -16.80 7.67
CA PHE A 13 1.95 -17.23 6.42
C PHE A 13 2.88 -18.42 6.73
N GLU A 14 2.59 -19.61 6.20
CA GLU A 14 3.64 -20.62 5.96
C GLU A 14 4.53 -20.05 4.85
N ALA A 15 5.45 -19.17 5.23
CA ALA A 15 6.27 -18.45 4.26
C ALA A 15 7.35 -19.40 3.70
N ASP A 16 7.26 -19.71 2.42
CA ASP A 16 8.36 -20.31 1.67
C ASP A 16 9.62 -19.46 1.85
N ALA A 17 10.79 -20.11 1.87
CA ALA A 17 12.05 -19.43 2.06
C ALA A 17 12.35 -18.47 0.89
N MET A 18 12.23 -17.16 1.12
CA MET A 18 12.57 -16.10 0.16
C MET A 18 14.08 -15.88 -0.01
N LYS A 19 14.47 -15.38 -1.18
CA LYS A 19 15.75 -14.70 -1.45
C LYS A 19 15.56 -13.19 -1.27
N ILE A 20 16.31 -12.61 -0.34
CA ILE A 20 16.21 -11.20 0.03
C ILE A 20 17.53 -10.51 -0.29
N LEU A 21 17.50 -9.47 -1.12
CA LEU A 21 18.64 -8.55 -1.25
C LEU A 21 18.52 -7.45 -0.20
N PHE A 22 19.41 -7.47 0.80
CA PHE A 22 19.44 -6.49 1.88
C PHE A 22 20.53 -5.44 1.63
N LEU A 23 20.11 -4.21 1.38
CA LEU A 23 20.98 -3.06 1.15
C LEU A 23 21.06 -2.21 2.42
N HIS A 24 22.26 -2.16 3.02
CA HIS A 24 22.47 -1.55 4.33
C HIS A 24 22.66 -0.02 4.26
N GLY A 25 22.49 0.65 5.42
CA GLY A 25 22.71 2.08 5.55
C GLY A 25 24.19 2.48 5.61
N TRP A 26 24.43 3.79 5.68
CA TRP A 26 25.77 4.38 5.80
C TRP A 26 26.49 3.91 7.08
N HIS A 27 27.77 3.54 6.96
CA HIS A 27 28.61 2.96 8.02
C HIS A 27 28.04 1.70 8.70
N SER A 28 27.08 1.02 8.06
CA SER A 28 26.57 -0.26 8.54
C SER A 28 27.43 -1.41 8.02
N VAL A 29 27.51 -2.48 8.80
CA VAL A 29 28.29 -3.67 8.44
C VAL A 29 27.40 -4.77 7.85
N VAL A 30 27.99 -5.56 6.96
CA VAL A 30 27.40 -6.81 6.47
C VAL A 30 27.09 -7.75 7.64
N GLY A 31 25.90 -8.35 7.64
CA GLY A 31 25.45 -9.23 8.71
C GLY A 31 25.00 -8.49 9.98
N GLY A 32 24.64 -7.21 9.89
CA GLY A 32 24.01 -6.47 11.00
C GLY A 32 22.70 -7.10 11.51
N VAL A 33 22.09 -6.46 12.51
CA VAL A 33 20.90 -6.99 13.22
C VAL A 33 19.77 -7.39 12.26
N LYS A 34 19.40 -6.50 11.33
CA LYS A 34 18.30 -6.71 10.37
C LYS A 34 18.51 -7.88 9.40
N PRO A 35 19.62 -7.96 8.62
CA PRO A 35 19.85 -9.11 7.73
C PRO A 35 20.04 -10.41 8.52
N THR A 36 20.65 -10.36 9.71
CA THR A 36 20.77 -11.54 10.58
C THR A 36 19.41 -12.02 11.09
N TYR A 37 18.51 -11.11 11.46
CA TYR A 37 17.15 -11.45 11.85
C TYR A 37 16.43 -12.22 10.73
N LEU A 38 16.44 -11.70 9.50
CA LEU A 38 15.82 -12.36 8.34
C LEU A 38 16.43 -13.75 8.06
N LYS A 39 17.75 -13.87 8.18
CA LYS A 39 18.45 -15.16 8.02
C LYS A 39 18.04 -16.17 9.08
N ASN A 40 17.85 -15.73 10.33
CA ASN A 40 17.42 -16.59 11.44
C ASN A 40 15.96 -17.07 11.27
N GLN A 41 15.16 -16.40 10.44
CA GLN A 41 13.82 -16.82 10.06
C GLN A 41 13.81 -17.84 8.89
N GLY A 42 14.99 -18.27 8.42
CA GLY A 42 15.13 -19.29 7.39
C GLY A 42 15.23 -18.77 5.96
N HIS A 43 15.34 -17.44 5.76
CA HIS A 43 15.48 -16.85 4.44
C HIS A 43 16.92 -16.80 3.93
N THR A 44 17.09 -16.82 2.61
CA THR A 44 18.38 -16.56 1.97
C THR A 44 18.58 -15.06 1.88
N VAL A 45 19.57 -14.52 2.59
CA VAL A 45 19.84 -13.08 2.62
C VAL A 45 21.15 -12.78 1.89
N ILE A 46 21.05 -12.08 0.76
CA ILE A 46 22.16 -11.49 0.03
C ILE A 46 22.39 -10.09 0.62
N ASN A 47 23.51 -9.88 1.31
CA ASN A 47 23.82 -8.61 1.95
C ASN A 47 25.23 -8.16 1.54
N PRO A 48 25.39 -7.55 0.35
CA PRO A 48 26.70 -7.18 -0.13
C PRO A 48 27.27 -6.00 0.68
N PRO A 49 28.60 -5.88 0.78
CA PRO A 49 29.23 -4.68 1.32
C PRO A 49 29.04 -3.53 0.33
N LEU A 50 28.42 -2.44 0.78
CA LEU A 50 28.25 -1.22 -0.01
C LEU A 50 29.31 -0.20 0.38
N HIS A 51 29.97 0.40 -0.60
CA HIS A 51 30.96 1.46 -0.34
C HIS A 51 30.29 2.64 0.35
N ASP A 52 30.83 3.15 1.46
CA ASP A 52 30.17 4.17 2.29
C ASP A 52 30.14 5.58 1.66
N ASP A 53 31.23 5.99 1.00
CA ASP A 53 31.35 7.33 0.43
C ASP A 53 31.07 7.42 -1.07
N ASP A 54 31.37 6.36 -1.84
CA ASP A 54 31.08 6.27 -3.26
C ASP A 54 29.70 5.64 -3.50
N PHE A 55 28.72 6.50 -3.80
CA PHE A 55 27.36 6.05 -4.10
C PHE A 55 27.27 5.31 -5.43
N ALA A 56 28.08 5.67 -6.43
CA ALA A 56 28.06 5.01 -7.73
C ALA A 56 28.62 3.58 -7.63
N GLU A 57 29.69 3.40 -6.85
CA GLU A 57 30.21 2.06 -6.53
C GLU A 57 29.18 1.22 -5.76
N ALA A 58 28.50 1.81 -4.77
CA ALA A 58 27.43 1.13 -4.05
C ALA A 58 26.28 0.67 -4.98
N LEU A 59 25.88 1.51 -5.96
CA LEU A 59 24.90 1.12 -6.98
C LEU A 59 25.41 -0.02 -7.86
N ALA A 60 26.66 0.05 -8.32
CA ALA A 60 27.24 -1.00 -9.16
C ALA A 60 27.30 -2.35 -8.44
N THR A 61 27.69 -2.36 -7.16
CA THR A 61 27.67 -3.57 -6.33
C THR A 61 26.24 -4.09 -6.14
N ALA A 62 25.30 -3.22 -5.78
CA ALA A 62 23.91 -3.64 -5.59
C ALA A 62 23.27 -4.18 -6.87
N GLN A 63 23.54 -3.56 -8.02
CA GLN A 63 23.05 -4.03 -9.32
C GLN A 63 23.64 -5.39 -9.68
N ALA A 64 24.96 -5.58 -9.53
CA ALA A 64 25.61 -6.85 -9.85
C ALA A 64 25.05 -8.01 -9.02
N GLU A 65 24.75 -7.76 -7.74
CA GLU A 65 24.16 -8.74 -6.83
C GLU A 65 22.69 -9.01 -7.16
N TYR A 66 21.93 -7.97 -7.52
CA TYR A 66 20.57 -8.14 -8.03
C TYR A 66 20.55 -9.00 -9.31
N ASP A 67 21.41 -8.68 -10.28
CA ASP A 67 21.52 -9.40 -11.55
C ASP A 67 21.90 -10.88 -11.34
N LEU A 68 22.84 -11.14 -10.42
CA LEU A 68 23.32 -12.49 -10.13
C LEU A 68 22.28 -13.34 -9.40
N TYR A 69 21.60 -12.77 -8.40
CA TYR A 69 20.78 -13.55 -7.47
C TYR A 69 19.28 -13.48 -7.76
N GLN A 70 18.81 -12.47 -8.50
CA GLN A 70 17.39 -12.25 -8.84
C GLN A 70 16.48 -12.44 -7.60
N PRO A 71 16.60 -11.55 -6.59
CA PRO A 71 15.90 -11.69 -5.32
C PRO A 71 14.38 -11.57 -5.47
N ASP A 72 13.64 -12.21 -4.57
CA ASP A 72 12.17 -12.15 -4.53
C ASP A 72 11.68 -10.82 -3.94
N VAL A 73 12.50 -10.18 -3.10
CA VAL A 73 12.24 -8.88 -2.49
C VAL A 73 13.56 -8.17 -2.16
N ILE A 74 13.57 -6.84 -2.25
CA ILE A 74 14.69 -6.00 -1.83
C ILE A 74 14.32 -5.27 -0.56
N VAL A 75 15.20 -5.32 0.44
CA VAL A 75 15.10 -4.54 1.67
C VAL A 75 16.17 -3.46 1.67
N GLY A 76 15.76 -2.19 1.64
CA GLY A 76 16.67 -1.05 1.62
C GLY A 76 16.57 -0.22 2.90
N SER A 77 17.63 -0.13 3.69
CA SER A 77 17.64 0.63 4.96
C SER A 77 18.41 1.94 4.83
N SER A 78 17.76 3.07 5.14
CA SER A 78 18.36 4.41 5.12
C SER A 78 19.00 4.72 3.76
N ARG A 79 20.33 4.91 3.71
CA ARG A 79 21.10 5.03 2.46
C ARG A 79 20.88 3.82 1.51
N GLY A 80 20.76 2.61 2.04
CA GLY A 80 20.44 1.41 1.26
C GLY A 80 19.05 1.46 0.64
N GLY A 81 18.11 2.22 1.21
CA GLY A 81 16.82 2.53 0.58
C GLY A 81 16.97 3.41 -0.65
N ALA A 82 17.88 4.38 -0.61
CA ALA A 82 18.21 5.16 -1.80
C ALA A 82 18.92 4.32 -2.87
N VAL A 83 19.82 3.41 -2.48
CA VAL A 83 20.43 2.44 -3.41
C VAL A 83 19.35 1.59 -4.08
N ALA A 84 18.40 1.04 -3.31
CA ALA A 84 17.29 0.24 -3.83
C ALA A 84 16.45 0.98 -4.88
N LEU A 85 16.19 2.28 -4.66
CA LEU A 85 15.44 3.12 -5.62
C LEU A 85 16.20 3.43 -6.92
N ASN A 86 17.53 3.33 -6.92
CA ASN A 86 18.38 3.76 -8.05
C ASN A 86 18.94 2.58 -8.87
N ILE A 87 18.78 1.33 -8.42
CA ILE A 87 19.12 0.15 -9.25
C ILE A 87 17.94 -0.22 -10.16
N ASP A 88 18.23 -0.88 -11.28
CA ASP A 88 17.20 -1.48 -12.13
C ASP A 88 16.75 -2.80 -11.50
N SER A 89 15.70 -2.71 -10.68
CA SER A 89 15.09 -3.84 -10.00
C SER A 89 13.83 -4.38 -10.70
N GLY A 90 13.58 -3.99 -11.97
CA GLY A 90 12.41 -4.42 -12.72
C GLY A 90 11.11 -4.24 -11.93
N GLY A 91 10.37 -5.33 -11.68
CA GLY A 91 9.17 -5.35 -10.83
C GLY A 91 9.39 -5.99 -9.46
N THR A 92 10.62 -6.16 -9.00
CA THR A 92 10.90 -6.78 -7.69
C THR A 92 10.40 -5.88 -6.56
N PRO A 93 9.57 -6.39 -5.63
CA PRO A 93 9.03 -5.62 -4.52
C PRO A 93 10.10 -4.98 -3.62
N LEU A 94 9.76 -3.83 -3.04
CA LEU A 94 10.64 -3.07 -2.16
C LEU A 94 10.08 -2.93 -0.74
N VAL A 95 10.88 -3.28 0.27
CA VAL A 95 10.65 -2.90 1.67
C VAL A 95 11.69 -1.87 2.07
N LEU A 96 11.27 -0.62 2.28
CA LEU A 96 12.18 0.49 2.58
C LEU A 96 12.10 0.87 4.07
N LEU A 97 13.24 0.98 4.74
CA LEU A 97 13.32 1.34 6.16
C LEU A 97 13.92 2.74 6.27
N CYS A 98 13.14 3.74 6.68
CA CYS A 98 13.56 5.14 6.79
C CYS A 98 14.39 5.64 5.58
N PRO A 99 13.88 5.56 4.33
CA PRO A 99 14.70 5.73 3.13
C PRO A 99 15.29 7.14 3.00
N ALA A 100 16.63 7.22 2.88
CA ALA A 100 17.37 8.49 2.77
C ALA A 100 17.47 9.00 1.31
N TRP A 101 16.37 8.92 0.56
CA TRP A 101 16.34 9.14 -0.90
C TRP A 101 16.61 10.59 -1.32
N LYS A 102 16.38 11.57 -0.43
CA LYS A 102 16.76 12.97 -0.69
C LYS A 102 18.25 13.24 -0.48
N ASN A 103 18.89 12.44 0.36
CA ASN A 103 20.30 12.60 0.72
C ASN A 103 21.22 11.91 -0.30
N TRP A 104 20.73 10.88 -0.99
CA TRP A 104 21.53 10.00 -1.84
C TRP A 104 20.81 9.64 -3.14
N GLY A 105 21.56 9.64 -4.24
CA GLY A 105 21.03 9.31 -5.56
C GLY A 105 20.13 10.40 -6.15
N THR A 106 19.41 10.05 -7.21
CA THR A 106 18.51 10.99 -7.91
C THR A 106 17.14 10.42 -8.22
N ALA A 107 16.98 9.09 -8.13
CA ALA A 107 15.70 8.44 -8.34
C ALA A 107 14.67 8.87 -7.30
N LYS A 108 13.45 9.11 -7.80
CA LYS A 108 12.26 9.44 -6.99
C LYS A 108 11.11 8.50 -7.28
N GLN A 109 11.34 7.48 -8.13
CA GLN A 109 10.32 6.54 -8.53
C GLN A 109 10.25 5.42 -7.51
N LEU A 110 9.05 5.19 -6.98
CA LEU A 110 8.75 4.10 -6.06
C LEU A 110 7.71 3.20 -6.71
N GLN A 111 7.97 1.89 -6.71
CA GLN A 111 7.09 0.92 -7.36
C GLN A 111 5.81 0.70 -6.54
N PRO A 112 4.65 0.43 -7.17
CA PRO A 112 3.38 0.20 -6.44
C PRO A 112 3.40 -1.00 -5.49
N ASN A 113 4.28 -1.98 -5.72
CA ASN A 113 4.52 -3.13 -4.85
C ASN A 113 5.62 -2.83 -3.81
N SER A 114 5.47 -1.71 -3.11
CA SER A 114 6.44 -1.30 -2.08
C SER A 114 5.76 -1.08 -0.72
N VAL A 115 6.52 -1.22 0.36
CA VAL A 115 6.11 -0.80 1.70
C VAL A 115 7.25 0.01 2.31
N ILE A 116 6.92 1.16 2.90
CA ILE A 116 7.87 1.96 3.67
C ILE A 116 7.58 1.76 5.16
N LEU A 117 8.61 1.44 5.93
CA LEU A 117 8.58 1.40 7.39
C LEU A 117 9.41 2.58 7.92
N HIS A 118 8.81 3.41 8.77
CA HIS A 118 9.49 4.62 9.25
C HIS A 118 9.02 4.99 10.66
N SER A 119 9.95 5.36 11.54
CA SER A 119 9.58 5.95 12.83
C SER A 119 9.29 7.44 12.70
N ARG A 120 8.24 7.94 13.35
CA ARG A 120 8.05 9.40 13.53
C ARG A 120 9.11 10.04 14.41
N HIS A 121 9.85 9.24 15.18
CA HIS A 121 10.95 9.68 16.05
C HIS A 121 12.31 9.54 15.35
N ASP A 122 12.32 9.42 14.03
CA ASP A 122 13.54 9.44 13.25
C ASP A 122 14.15 10.85 13.23
N GLU A 123 15.25 11.01 13.97
CA GLU A 123 16.01 12.27 14.04
C GLU A 123 17.06 12.40 12.92
N VAL A 124 17.25 11.36 12.10
CA VAL A 124 18.27 11.34 11.02
C VAL A 124 17.62 11.66 9.68
N ILE A 125 16.51 11.01 9.37
CA ILE A 125 15.73 11.21 8.14
C ILE A 125 14.33 11.66 8.53
N PRO A 126 13.86 12.83 8.06
CA PRO A 126 12.51 13.28 8.37
C PRO A 126 11.43 12.31 7.87
N PHE A 127 10.46 11.96 8.72
CA PHE A 127 9.31 11.14 8.34
C PHE A 127 8.57 11.68 7.09
N ALA A 128 8.47 13.00 7.00
CA ALA A 128 7.86 13.71 5.87
C ALA A 128 8.51 13.40 4.52
N ASP A 129 9.78 12.99 4.49
CA ASP A 129 10.44 12.59 3.25
C ASP A 129 9.82 11.30 2.68
N SER A 130 9.32 10.40 3.53
CA SER A 130 8.62 9.19 3.07
C SER A 130 7.19 9.49 2.63
N GLU A 131 6.50 10.41 3.31
CA GLU A 131 5.18 10.91 2.88
C GLU A 131 5.30 11.58 1.49
N GLU A 132 6.33 12.40 1.28
CA GLU A 132 6.60 13.02 -0.01
C GLU A 132 6.92 11.99 -1.09
N LEU A 133 7.73 10.95 -0.78
CA LEU A 133 8.04 9.91 -1.74
C LEU A 133 6.77 9.18 -2.22
N LEU A 134 5.84 8.85 -1.33
CA LEU A 134 4.56 8.25 -1.72
C LEU A 134 3.72 9.21 -2.57
N ALA A 135 3.61 10.46 -2.15
CA ALA A 135 2.82 11.48 -2.85
C ALA A 135 3.33 11.72 -4.28
N LEU A 136 4.66 11.79 -4.46
CA LEU A 136 5.29 11.95 -5.78
C LEU A 136 4.97 10.80 -6.76
N ASN A 137 4.68 9.62 -6.23
CA ASN A 137 4.37 8.42 -7.01
C ASN A 137 2.87 8.09 -7.05
N GLY A 138 2.01 8.96 -6.49
CA GLY A 138 0.56 8.71 -6.43
C GLY A 138 0.18 7.48 -5.61
N LEU A 139 1.03 7.06 -4.67
CA LEU A 139 0.84 5.86 -3.86
C LEU A 139 0.01 6.16 -2.60
N SER A 140 -0.73 5.16 -2.13
CA SER A 140 -1.55 5.31 -0.93
C SER A 140 -0.69 5.62 0.30
N PRO A 141 -1.08 6.57 1.17
CA PRO A 141 -0.44 6.77 2.47
C PRO A 141 -0.39 5.50 3.33
N ASP A 142 -1.29 4.56 3.09
CA ASP A 142 -1.34 3.30 3.84
C ASP A 142 -0.13 2.38 3.52
N MET A 143 0.65 2.66 2.47
CA MET A 143 1.94 1.99 2.17
C MET A 143 3.08 2.48 3.07
N LEU A 144 2.88 3.53 3.88
CA LEU A 144 3.83 4.00 4.89
C LEU A 144 3.36 3.58 6.28
N LEU A 145 4.09 2.65 6.88
CA LEU A 145 3.81 2.16 8.22
C LEU A 145 4.68 2.89 9.24
N GLU A 146 4.01 3.64 10.11
CA GLU A 146 4.62 4.25 11.28
C GLU A 146 4.95 3.17 12.31
N ILE A 147 6.25 2.93 12.52
CA ILE A 147 6.76 1.90 13.44
C ILE A 147 8.05 2.31 14.14
N GLY A 148 8.33 1.70 15.29
CA GLY A 148 9.57 1.90 16.03
C GLY A 148 9.73 3.28 16.66
N SER A 149 10.80 3.45 17.41
CA SER A 149 11.08 4.61 18.25
C SER A 149 12.32 5.40 17.82
N ASP A 150 13.02 4.96 16.78
CA ASP A 150 14.25 5.59 16.29
C ASP A 150 14.50 5.32 14.80
N HIS A 151 15.57 5.91 14.26
CA HIS A 151 16.06 5.68 12.89
C HIS A 151 16.55 4.25 12.63
N ARG A 152 16.99 3.54 13.68
CA ARG A 152 17.67 2.24 13.52
C ARG A 152 16.68 1.14 13.14
N LEU A 153 15.45 1.20 13.65
CA LEU A 153 14.43 0.17 13.46
C LEU A 153 14.99 -1.24 13.72
N ALA A 154 15.74 -1.37 14.81
CA ALA A 154 16.46 -2.60 15.18
C ALA A 154 15.82 -3.35 16.35
N ASP A 155 14.73 -2.81 16.92
CA ASP A 155 13.94 -3.45 17.95
C ASP A 155 13.07 -4.58 17.37
N GLU A 156 12.59 -5.47 18.24
CA GLU A 156 11.83 -6.67 17.87
C GLU A 156 10.58 -6.37 17.03
N GLU A 157 9.81 -5.33 17.38
CA GLU A 157 8.62 -4.92 16.64
C GLU A 157 8.98 -4.47 15.20
N PRO A 158 9.88 -3.50 14.97
CA PRO A 158 10.30 -3.15 13.62
C PRO A 158 10.85 -4.33 12.79
N LEU A 159 11.61 -5.23 13.43
CA LEU A 159 12.16 -6.40 12.75
C LEU A 159 11.06 -7.39 12.31
N SER A 160 10.06 -7.63 13.15
CA SER A 160 8.95 -8.51 12.81
C SER A 160 8.04 -7.91 11.73
N VAL A 161 7.80 -6.59 11.77
CA VAL A 161 7.04 -5.89 10.71
C VAL A 161 7.81 -5.87 9.39
N MET A 162 9.15 -5.72 9.42
CA MET A 162 9.99 -5.86 8.23
C MET A 162 9.84 -7.24 7.57
N LEU A 163 9.91 -8.31 8.37
CA LEU A 163 9.71 -9.67 7.88
C LEU A 163 8.30 -9.86 7.30
N TRP A 164 7.28 -9.41 8.02
CA TRP A 164 5.90 -9.50 7.56
C TRP A 164 5.68 -8.75 6.24
N ALA A 165 6.30 -7.57 6.07
CA ALA A 165 6.20 -6.82 4.81
C ALA A 165 6.86 -7.58 3.65
N CYS A 166 7.98 -8.26 3.91
CA CYS A 166 8.61 -9.13 2.91
C CYS A 166 7.66 -10.26 2.51
N ASN A 167 7.11 -11.00 3.46
CA ASN A 167 6.16 -12.10 3.21
C ASN A 167 4.92 -11.64 2.46
N LEU A 168 4.37 -10.49 2.85
CA LEU A 168 3.19 -9.94 2.22
C LEU A 168 3.45 -9.65 0.73
N LEU A 169 4.54 -8.94 0.44
CA LEU A 169 4.87 -8.54 -0.92
C LEU A 169 5.25 -9.73 -1.83
N THR A 170 5.87 -10.79 -1.28
CA THR A 170 6.24 -11.98 -2.05
C THR A 170 5.10 -12.98 -2.22
N SER A 171 4.11 -12.96 -1.31
CA SER A 171 2.91 -13.81 -1.44
C SER A 171 2.01 -13.42 -2.62
N GLY A 172 2.16 -12.20 -3.16
CA GLY A 172 1.26 -11.65 -4.16
C GLY A 172 -0.15 -11.34 -3.62
N ALA A 173 -0.37 -11.50 -2.32
CA ALA A 173 -1.62 -11.11 -1.69
C ALA A 173 -1.83 -9.59 -1.81
N PRO A 174 -3.08 -9.12 -1.96
CA PRO A 174 -3.37 -7.70 -1.90
C PRO A 174 -2.89 -7.15 -0.55
N LEU A 175 -2.34 -5.92 -0.54
CA LEU A 175 -1.97 -5.28 0.72
C LEU A 175 -3.25 -5.16 1.57
N PRO A 176 -3.32 -5.73 2.79
CA PRO A 176 -4.54 -5.85 3.60
C PRO A 176 -5.24 -4.53 3.95
N TRP A 177 -4.59 -3.40 3.70
CA TRP A 177 -5.08 -2.04 3.93
C TRP A 177 -5.45 -1.31 2.64
N LEU A 178 -5.15 -1.86 1.46
CA LEU A 178 -5.64 -1.34 0.19
C LEU A 178 -7.12 -1.68 -0.06
N ASP A 179 -7.67 -2.68 0.65
CA ASP A 179 -9.05 -3.14 0.47
C ASP A 179 -10.13 -2.23 1.10
N ASN A 180 -9.89 -0.92 1.28
CA ASN A 180 -10.95 0.00 1.75
C ASN A 180 -10.79 1.50 1.39
N LYS A 181 -10.10 1.83 0.28
CA LYS A 181 -10.23 3.18 -0.33
C LYS A 181 -10.36 3.06 -1.84
N PRO A 182 -11.45 3.59 -2.46
CA PRO A 182 -11.57 3.58 -3.90
C PRO A 182 -10.49 4.48 -4.50
N SER A 183 -9.58 3.89 -5.29
CA SER A 183 -8.87 4.68 -6.29
C SER A 183 -9.89 5.10 -7.34
N THR A 184 -9.89 6.38 -7.69
CA THR A 184 -10.82 7.01 -8.65
C THR A 184 -10.77 6.39 -10.06
N ALA A 185 -9.85 5.45 -10.31
CA ALA A 185 -9.69 4.76 -11.59
C ALA A 185 -10.33 3.35 -11.65
N ALA A 186 -10.70 2.74 -10.52
CA ALA A 186 -11.17 1.35 -10.46
C ALA A 186 -12.68 1.18 -10.24
N ARG A 187 -13.48 2.25 -10.44
CA ARG A 187 -14.96 2.24 -10.33
C ARG A 187 -15.69 1.43 -11.41
N LEU A 188 -15.00 0.62 -12.20
CA LEU A 188 -15.59 -0.16 -13.28
C LEU A 188 -15.01 -1.58 -13.34
N SER A 189 -15.16 -2.35 -12.26
CA SER A 189 -15.41 -3.79 -12.38
C SER A 189 -15.42 -4.46 -11.02
N GLN A 190 -16.52 -5.14 -10.75
CA GLN A 190 -16.68 -6.28 -9.84
C GLN A 190 -17.08 -5.97 -8.40
N ALA A 191 -18.34 -5.56 -8.27
CA ALA A 191 -19.22 -6.14 -7.25
C ALA A 191 -19.59 -7.59 -7.63
N THR A 192 -19.67 -8.48 -6.64
CA THR A 192 -20.41 -9.73 -6.77
C THR A 192 -21.71 -9.62 -5.97
N SER A 193 -22.82 -9.62 -6.72
CA SER A 193 -24.23 -9.79 -6.32
C SER A 193 -24.77 -8.83 -5.27
N GLN A 194 -25.01 -7.59 -5.69
CA GLN A 194 -26.14 -6.77 -5.23
C GLN A 194 -26.84 -6.29 -6.52
N GLU A 195 -28.15 -6.42 -6.61
CA GLU A 195 -28.90 -5.97 -7.77
C GLU A 195 -28.64 -4.47 -7.98
N GLU A 196 -28.46 -4.03 -9.23
CA GLU A 196 -28.20 -2.63 -9.58
C GLU A 196 -29.48 -2.03 -10.16
N GLY A 197 -29.80 -0.79 -9.78
CA GLY A 197 -30.92 -0.03 -10.33
C GLY A 197 -30.44 1.31 -10.89
N SER A 198 -31.21 1.91 -11.81
CA SER A 198 -30.90 3.25 -12.33
C SER A 198 -32.09 4.19 -12.22
N TYR A 199 -31.78 5.48 -12.02
CA TYR A 199 -32.77 6.56 -12.12
C TYR A 199 -32.17 7.74 -12.89
N THR A 200 -33.01 8.57 -13.49
CA THR A 200 -32.56 9.83 -14.11
C THR A 200 -32.69 10.97 -13.11
N CYS A 201 -31.62 11.74 -12.89
CA CYS A 201 -31.66 12.90 -12.01
C CYS A 201 -32.43 14.05 -12.68
N ASP A 202 -33.51 14.53 -12.05
CA ASP A 202 -34.31 15.64 -12.58
C ASP A 202 -33.58 16.98 -12.66
N ALA A 203 -32.46 17.14 -11.93
CA ALA A 203 -31.71 18.38 -11.90
C ALA A 203 -30.67 18.51 -13.03
N CYS A 204 -29.95 17.43 -13.33
CA CYS A 204 -28.89 17.45 -14.36
C CYS A 204 -29.20 16.60 -15.60
N GLY A 205 -30.21 15.73 -15.52
CA GLY A 205 -30.61 14.83 -16.60
C GLY A 205 -29.73 13.59 -16.74
N GLU A 206 -28.75 13.39 -15.86
CA GLU A 206 -27.85 12.22 -15.92
C GLU A 206 -28.56 10.96 -15.40
N GLU A 207 -28.32 9.83 -16.07
CA GLU A 207 -28.70 8.51 -15.58
C GLU A 207 -27.70 8.03 -14.52
N ILE A 208 -28.18 7.83 -13.30
CA ILE A 208 -27.38 7.40 -12.15
C ILE A 208 -27.68 5.94 -11.87
N VAL A 209 -26.65 5.09 -11.91
CA VAL A 209 -26.72 3.68 -11.49
C VAL A 209 -26.31 3.58 -10.03
N ILE A 210 -27.14 2.94 -9.22
CA ILE A 210 -26.94 2.77 -7.79
C ILE A 210 -26.98 1.27 -7.43
N PRO A 211 -26.16 0.83 -6.46
CA PRO A 211 -26.33 -0.49 -5.88
C PRO A 211 -27.62 -0.53 -5.05
N LEU A 212 -28.41 -1.59 -5.18
CA LEU A 212 -29.61 -1.79 -4.38
C LEU A 212 -29.27 -2.62 -3.16
N ASP A 213 -29.44 -2.01 -1.98
CA ASP A 213 -29.49 -2.73 -0.72
C ASP A 213 -30.95 -3.06 -0.39
N LEU A 214 -31.32 -4.32 -0.53
CA LEU A 214 -32.69 -4.81 -0.29
C LEU A 214 -32.91 -5.25 1.17
N SER A 215 -31.95 -4.96 2.07
CA SER A 215 -32.03 -5.38 3.46
C SER A 215 -33.19 -4.75 4.23
N GLU A 216 -33.67 -3.57 3.83
CA GLU A 216 -34.81 -2.88 4.45
C GLU A 216 -36.18 -3.27 3.84
N GLY A 217 -36.21 -4.20 2.89
CA GLY A 217 -37.44 -4.78 2.33
C GLY A 217 -37.72 -4.44 0.86
N ALA A 218 -38.85 -4.94 0.35
CA ALA A 218 -39.21 -4.90 -1.07
C ALA A 218 -39.72 -3.52 -1.58
N SER A 219 -39.93 -2.55 -0.70
CA SER A 219 -40.23 -1.18 -1.08
C SER A 219 -39.54 -0.23 -0.11
N GLN A 220 -38.71 0.65 -0.65
CA GLN A 220 -37.85 1.54 0.12
C GLN A 220 -37.84 2.94 -0.48
N ILE A 221 -37.67 3.93 0.39
CA ILE A 221 -37.54 5.32 0.00
C ILE A 221 -36.42 5.92 0.84
N TYR A 222 -35.39 6.44 0.19
CA TYR A 222 -34.28 7.11 0.84
C TYR A 222 -33.81 8.32 0.05
N VAL A 223 -32.99 9.16 0.68
CA VAL A 223 -32.45 10.36 0.07
C VAL A 223 -30.98 10.14 -0.22
N GLU A 224 -30.56 10.48 -1.43
CA GLU A 224 -29.15 10.47 -1.84
C GLU A 224 -28.84 11.68 -2.72
N ASP A 225 -27.66 12.26 -2.53
CA ASP A 225 -27.17 13.34 -3.38
C ASP A 225 -26.73 12.79 -4.74
N CYS A 226 -27.16 13.45 -5.83
CA CYS A 226 -26.67 13.12 -7.17
C CYS A 226 -25.14 13.26 -7.21
N PRO A 227 -24.37 12.22 -7.60
CA PRO A 227 -22.91 12.29 -7.61
C PRO A 227 -22.35 13.25 -8.66
N VAL A 228 -23.19 13.72 -9.60
CA VAL A 228 -22.82 14.65 -10.66
C VAL A 228 -23.10 16.10 -10.28
N CYS A 229 -24.29 16.39 -9.75
CA CYS A 229 -24.71 17.78 -9.48
C CYS A 229 -24.93 18.11 -8.01
N CYS A 230 -24.69 17.15 -7.10
CA CYS A 230 -24.82 17.27 -5.65
C CYS A 230 -26.18 17.79 -5.16
N ARG A 231 -27.26 17.56 -5.94
CA ARG A 231 -28.63 17.83 -5.48
C ARG A 231 -29.24 16.55 -4.91
N ALA A 232 -29.87 16.69 -3.75
CA ALA A 232 -30.60 15.62 -3.09
C ALA A 232 -31.77 15.12 -3.97
N ASN A 233 -31.84 13.81 -4.16
CA ASN A 233 -32.95 13.14 -4.78
C ASN A 233 -33.57 12.19 -3.76
N LYS A 234 -34.90 12.15 -3.71
CA LYS A 234 -35.64 11.11 -3.01
C LYS A 234 -35.83 9.94 -3.98
N ILE A 235 -35.12 8.86 -3.73
CA ILE A 235 -35.07 7.65 -4.56
C ILE A 235 -36.09 6.65 -4.01
N HIS A 236 -36.89 6.09 -4.91
CA HIS A 236 -37.87 5.06 -4.63
C HIS A 236 -37.43 3.76 -5.29
N VAL A 237 -37.34 2.69 -4.50
CA VAL A 237 -36.97 1.34 -4.96
C VAL A 237 -38.14 0.40 -4.66
N HIS A 238 -38.59 -0.35 -5.66
CA HIS A 238 -39.63 -1.38 -5.50
C HIS A 238 -39.27 -2.66 -6.24
N LEU A 239 -39.33 -3.80 -5.56
CA LEU A 239 -39.27 -5.11 -6.18
C LEU A 239 -40.67 -5.58 -6.56
N ASP A 240 -40.86 -6.01 -7.80
CA ASP A 240 -42.09 -6.66 -8.21
C ASP A 240 -42.14 -8.16 -7.84
N ASP A 241 -43.28 -8.81 -8.13
CA ASP A 241 -43.53 -10.22 -7.79
C ASP A 241 -42.60 -11.20 -8.54
N ASP A 242 -41.96 -10.75 -9.63
CA ASP A 242 -40.99 -11.52 -10.41
C ASP A 242 -39.55 -11.29 -9.92
N GLY A 243 -39.35 -10.35 -8.99
CA GLY A 243 -38.07 -10.02 -8.38
C GLY A 243 -37.30 -8.92 -9.12
N ASP A 244 -37.91 -8.24 -10.09
CA ASP A 244 -37.26 -7.16 -10.82
C ASP A 244 -37.38 -5.83 -10.04
N ALA A 245 -36.25 -5.13 -9.91
CA ALA A 245 -36.18 -3.86 -9.19
C ALA A 245 -36.53 -2.66 -10.09
N GLN A 246 -37.58 -1.94 -9.73
CA GLN A 246 -37.97 -0.68 -10.32
C GLN A 246 -37.46 0.47 -9.46
N VAL A 247 -36.68 1.37 -10.06
CA VAL A 247 -36.09 2.52 -9.39
C VAL A 247 -36.47 3.81 -10.12
N TRP A 248 -36.90 4.80 -9.37
CA TRP A 248 -37.14 6.15 -9.88
C TRP A 248 -36.84 7.19 -8.80
N ALA A 249 -36.66 8.44 -9.19
CA ALA A 249 -36.37 9.51 -8.25
C ALA A 249 -37.26 10.74 -8.49
N GLU A 250 -37.52 11.49 -7.41
CA GLU A 250 -38.08 12.84 -7.45
C GLU A 250 -37.15 13.81 -6.70
N PRO A 251 -37.14 15.10 -7.06
CA PRO A 251 -36.34 16.08 -6.35
C PRO A 251 -36.87 16.22 -4.93
N GLU A 252 -35.97 16.19 -3.95
CA GLU A 252 -36.36 16.51 -2.57
C GLU A 252 -36.64 18.02 -2.49
N GLN A 253 -37.93 18.37 -2.41
CA GLN A 253 -38.36 19.76 -2.27
C GLN A 253 -38.32 20.14 -0.80
N ASP A 254 -37.22 20.78 -0.37
CA ASP A 254 -37.27 21.68 0.78
C ASP A 254 -38.15 22.87 0.36
N TYR A 255 -39.45 22.81 0.70
CA TYR A 255 -40.25 24.02 0.74
C TYR A 255 -39.75 24.86 1.91
N ASP A 256 -39.24 26.06 1.60
CA ASP A 256 -38.85 27.13 2.52
C ASP A 256 -39.77 27.27 3.76
#